data_AF-A0A151UER2-F1
#
_entry.id   AF-A0A151UER2-F1
#
_cell.length_a   1.000
_cell.length_b   1.000
_cell.length_c   1.000
_cell.angle_alpha   90.00
_cell.angle_beta   90.00
_cell.angle_gamma   90.00
#
_symmetry.space_group_name_H-M   'P 1'
#
loop_
_entity.id
_entity.type
_entity.pdbx_description
1 polymer ?
#
loop_
_entity_poly.entity_id
_entity_poly.type
_entity_poly.pdbx_seq_one_letter_code
_entity_poly.pdbx_strand_id
1 'polypeptide(L)'
;DASEIGYGGILKQKFVFDNSKQQVVKYHSGIWHPTQQKYSTVKKEILSIVLCLQKFQDDLFNKNCLIRIDCKAAPSILQKDVKNLVS
;
A
#
# COMPACT_ATOMS: atom_id res chain seq x y z
N ASP A 1 -3.94 1.79 -3.86
CA ASP A 1 -5.15 2.54 -4.22
C ASP A 1 -6.34 1.66 -3.92
N ALA A 2 -7.38 2.26 -3.37
CA ALA A 2 -8.58 1.60 -2.93
C ALA A 2 -9.80 2.29 -3.54
N SER A 3 -10.73 1.46 -3.98
CA SER A 3 -12.04 1.89 -4.47
C SER A 3 -13.13 1.37 -3.53
N GLU A 4 -14.39 1.68 -3.88
CA GLU A 4 -15.53 1.14 -3.15
C GLU A 4 -15.66 -0.38 -3.24
N ILE A 5 -15.20 -0.98 -4.34
CA ILE A 5 -15.36 -2.42 -4.64
C ILE A 5 -14.14 -3.28 -4.30
N GLY A 6 -12.95 -2.70 -4.31
CA GLY A 6 -11.71 -3.45 -4.12
C GLY A 6 -10.47 -2.56 -4.07
N TYR A 7 -9.30 -3.17 -4.20
CA TYR A 7 -8.02 -2.48 -4.17
C TYR A 7 -7.08 -2.91 -5.29
N GLY A 8 -6.08 -2.06 -5.52
CA GLY A 8 -4.97 -2.32 -6.42
C GLY A 8 -3.67 -1.71 -5.90
N GLY A 9 -2.56 -2.39 -6.19
CA GLY A 9 -1.21 -1.95 -5.89
C GLY A 9 -0.23 -2.44 -6.95
N ILE A 10 0.83 -1.65 -7.12
CA ILE A 10 1.87 -1.91 -8.12
C ILE A 10 3.22 -1.79 -7.42
N LEU A 11 4.04 -2.82 -7.53
CA LEU A 11 5.45 -2.75 -7.19
C LEU A 11 6.23 -2.25 -8.40
N LYS A 12 6.92 -1.13 -8.25
CA LYS A 12 7.81 -0.55 -9.27
C LYS A 12 9.24 -0.52 -8.78
N GLN A 13 10.18 -0.76 -9.67
CA GLN A 13 11.61 -0.66 -9.40
C GLN A 13 12.25 0.36 -10.35
N LYS A 14 13.19 1.15 -9.83
CA LYS A 14 14.02 2.03 -10.66
C LYS A 14 15.03 1.19 -11.43
N PHE A 15 15.20 1.50 -12.71
CA PHE A 15 16.20 0.82 -13.52
C PHE A 15 17.61 1.30 -13.13
N VAL A 16 18.52 0.36 -12.86
CA VAL A 16 19.86 0.65 -12.30
C VAL A 16 20.68 1.57 -13.22
N PHE A 17 20.49 1.44 -14.54
CA PHE A 17 21.24 2.21 -15.54
C PHE A 17 20.56 3.52 -15.96
N ASP A 18 19.29 3.72 -15.59
CA ASP A 18 18.52 4.92 -15.93
C ASP A 18 17.53 5.21 -14.79
N ASN A 19 17.99 6.00 -13.82
CA ASN A 19 17.22 6.39 -12.64
C ASN A 19 15.92 7.16 -12.96
N SER A 20 15.76 7.64 -14.20
CA SER A 20 14.54 8.30 -14.67
C SER A 20 13.43 7.31 -15.05
N LYS A 21 13.79 6.05 -15.34
CA LYS A 21 12.85 5.01 -15.77
C LYS A 21 12.49 4.08 -14.63
N GLN A 22 11.19 3.97 -14.37
CA GLN A 22 10.61 2.99 -13.46
C GLN A 22 9.97 1.88 -14.28
N GLN A 23 10.24 0.63 -13.90
CA GLN A 23 9.59 -0.54 -14.47
C GLN A 23 8.65 -1.17 -13.46
N VAL A 24 7.52 -1.69 -13.93
CA VAL A 24 6.60 -2.46 -13.11
C VAL A 24 7.18 -3.86 -12.92
N VAL A 25 7.24 -4.30 -11.67
CA VAL A 25 7.73 -5.63 -11.28
C VAL A 25 6.56 -6.57 -11.07
N LYS A 26 5.56 -6.14 -10.28
CA LYS A 26 4.39 -6.94 -9.93
C LYS A 26 3.16 -6.08 -9.77
N TYR A 27 2.01 -6.70 -10.04
CA TYR A 27 0.69 -6.17 -9.74
C TYR A 27 0.06 -6.98 -8.60
N HIS A 28 -0.77 -6.33 -7.80
CA HIS A 28 -1.65 -7.00 -6.86
C HIS A 28 -2.99 -6.27 -6.81
N SER A 29 -4.08 -7.02 -6.80
CA SER A 29 -5.42 -6.51 -6.64
C SER A 29 -6.29 -7.54 -5.94
N GLY A 30 -7.43 -7.08 -5.43
CA GLY A 30 -8.42 -7.93 -4.79
C GLY A 30 -9.74 -7.21 -4.62
N ILE A 31 -10.81 -7.98 -4.40
CA ILE A 31 -12.15 -7.49 -4.14
C ILE A 31 -12.36 -7.46 -2.62
N TRP A 32 -13.05 -6.43 -2.12
CA TRP A 32 -13.35 -6.33 -0.70
C TRP A 32 -14.38 -7.38 -0.27
N HIS A 33 -14.15 -7.99 0.89
CA HIS A 33 -15.20 -8.73 1.58
C HIS A 33 -16.37 -7.80 1.94
N PRO A 34 -17.61 -8.32 2.08
CA PRO A 34 -18.78 -7.50 2.41
C PRO A 34 -18.62 -6.66 3.69
N THR A 35 -17.83 -7.12 4.65
CA THR A 35 -17.50 -6.37 5.87
C THR A 35 -16.51 -5.24 5.60
N GLN A 36 -15.50 -5.47 4.76
CA GLN A 36 -14.48 -4.49 4.37
C GLN A 36 -15.06 -3.39 3.46
N GLN A 37 -16.08 -3.70 2.66
CA GLN A 37 -16.79 -2.71 1.85
C GLN A 37 -17.43 -1.61 2.70
N LYS A 38 -17.74 -1.88 3.97
CA LYS A 38 -18.32 -0.91 4.91
C LYS A 38 -17.29 -0.03 5.60
N TYR A 39 -15.99 -0.25 5.39
CA TYR A 39 -14.94 0.58 5.97
C TYR A 39 -14.95 1.97 5.35
N SER A 40 -14.51 2.98 6.12
CA SER A 40 -14.31 4.32 5.56
C SER A 40 -13.22 4.30 4.48
N THR A 41 -13.25 5.25 3.55
CA THR A 41 -12.27 5.37 2.45
C THR A 41 -10.83 5.32 2.96
N VAL A 42 -10.54 6.04 4.06
CA VAL A 42 -9.19 6.06 4.66
C VAL A 42 -8.80 4.69 5.23
N LYS A 43 -9.74 3.95 5.84
CA LYS A 43 -9.49 2.59 6.33
C LYS A 43 -9.28 1.61 5.17
N LYS A 44 -10.04 1.75 4.06
CA LYS A 44 -9.84 0.95 2.84
C LYS A 44 -8.46 1.21 2.23
N GLU A 45 -8.04 2.47 2.16
CA GLU A 45 -6.70 2.87 1.73
C GLU A 45 -5.61 2.22 2.58
N ILE A 46 -5.68 2.35 3.90
CA ILE A 46 -4.73 1.73 4.83
C ILE A 46 -4.69 0.21 4.68
N LEU A 47 -5.86 -0.44 4.60
CA LEU A 47 -5.94 -1.88 4.40
C LEU A 47 -5.32 -2.30 3.07
N SER A 48 -5.53 -1.53 1.99
CA SER A 48 -4.91 -1.81 0.69
C SER A 48 -3.39 -1.78 0.76
N ILE A 49 -2.80 -0.85 1.53
CA ILE A 49 -1.36 -0.77 1.74
C ILE A 49 -0.87 -2.04 2.43
N VAL A 50 -1.52 -2.46 3.51
CA VAL A 50 -1.15 -3.67 4.27
C VAL A 50 -1.19 -4.90 3.38
N LEU A 51 -2.27 -5.10 2.62
CA LEU A 51 -2.42 -6.25 1.72
C LEU A 51 -1.37 -6.26 0.60
N CYS A 52 -1.05 -5.09 0.03
CA CYS A 52 0.01 -4.97 -0.97
C CYS A 52 1.39 -5.27 -0.37
N LEU A 53 1.70 -4.77 0.82
CA LEU A 53 2.97 -5.06 1.49
C LEU A 53 3.12 -6.53 1.83
N GLN A 54 2.05 -7.19 2.29
CA GLN A 54 2.03 -8.63 2.53
C GLN A 54 2.30 -9.42 1.23
N LYS A 55 1.68 -9.02 0.10
CA LYS A 55 1.92 -9.67 -1.19
C LYS A 55 3.34 -9.48 -1.70
N PHE A 56 3.93 -8.30 -1.49
CA PHE A 56 5.26 -7.94 -1.98
C PHE A 56 6.38 -8.20 -0.96
N GLN A 57 6.08 -8.86 0.17
CA GLN A 57 7.01 -9.01 1.28
C GLN A 57 8.35 -9.63 0.87
N ASP A 58 8.32 -10.64 0.00
CA ASP A 58 9.54 -11.34 -0.47
C ASP A 58 10.41 -10.42 -1.34
N ASP A 59 9.78 -9.55 -2.15
CA ASP A 59 10.49 -8.59 -2.99
C ASP A 59 11.07 -7.43 -2.16
N LEU A 60 10.40 -7.07 -1.07
CA LEU A 60 10.73 -5.94 -0.20
C LEU A 60 11.63 -6.34 0.99
N PHE A 61 11.87 -7.62 1.20
CA PHE A 61 12.66 -8.12 2.32
C PHE A 61 14.03 -7.45 2.38
N ASN A 62 14.35 -6.85 3.54
CA ASN A 62 15.58 -6.11 3.82
C ASN A 62 15.88 -4.98 2.81
N LYS A 63 14.84 -4.35 2.23
CA LYS A 63 14.99 -3.20 1.33
C LYS A 63 14.21 -2.00 1.84
N ASN A 64 14.82 -0.82 1.75
CA ASN A 64 14.10 0.44 1.92
C ASN A 64 13.20 0.65 0.70
N CYS A 65 11.92 0.96 0.95
CA CYS A 65 10.95 1.22 -0.10
C CYS A 65 10.19 2.52 0.15
N LEU A 66 9.67 3.10 -0.93
CA LEU A 66 8.82 4.28 -0.90
C LEU A 66 7.39 3.86 -1.26
N ILE A 67 6.46 4.09 -0.35
CA ILE A 67 5.03 3.88 -0.59
C ILE A 67 4.43 5.18 -1.13
N ARG A 68 3.72 5.11 -2.26
CA ARG A 68 2.99 6.24 -2.85
C ARG A 68 1.50 5.94 -2.85
N ILE A 69 0.71 6.85 -2.30
CA ILE A 69 -0.73 6.74 -2.14
C ILE A 69 -1.39 8.10 -2.42
N ASP A 70 -2.65 8.09 -2.84
CA ASP A 70 -3.42 9.30 -3.14
C ASP A 70 -4.17 9.86 -1.90
N CYS A 71 -4.07 9.17 -0.76
CA CYS A 71 -4.70 9.60 0.49
C CYS A 71 -3.77 10.45 1.36
N LYS A 72 -4.04 11.76 1.46
CA LYS A 72 -3.27 12.68 2.33
C LYS A 72 -3.37 12.35 3.83
N ALA A 73 -4.47 11.73 4.25
CA ALA A 73 -4.74 11.44 5.66
C ALA A 73 -4.12 10.12 6.15
N ALA A 74 -3.89 9.16 5.26
CA ALA A 74 -3.40 7.84 5.66
C ALA A 74 -2.02 7.87 6.38
N PRO A 75 -1.02 8.67 5.95
CA PRO A 75 0.28 8.71 6.64
C PRO A 75 0.19 9.17 8.09
N SER A 76 -0.60 10.21 8.39
CA SER A 76 -0.73 10.76 9.73
C SER A 76 -1.48 9.82 10.67
N ILE A 77 -2.52 9.14 10.16
CA ILE A 77 -3.26 8.13 10.91
C ILE A 77 -2.39 6.93 11.22
N LEU A 78 -1.65 6.41 10.22
CA LEU A 78 -0.69 5.33 10.42
C LEU A 78 0.33 5.66 11.51
N GLN A 79 0.92 6.86 11.46
CA GLN A 79 1.90 7.29 12.47
C GLN A 79 1.27 7.41 13.86
N LYS A 80 0.05 7.95 13.96
CA LYS A 80 -0.68 8.08 15.23
C LYS A 80 -0.98 6.71 15.83
N ASP A 81 -1.54 5.80 15.03
CA ASP A 81 -1.94 4.48 15.49
C ASP A 81 -0.73 3.62 15.88
N VAL A 82 0.38 3.71 15.13
CA VAL A 82 1.64 3.05 15.50
C VAL A 82 2.15 3.56 16.84
N LYS A 83 2.20 4.89 17.06
CA LYS A 83 2.64 5.46 18.34
C LYS A 83 1.80 4.97 19.52
N ASN A 84 0.49 4.83 19.33
CA ASN A 84 -0.41 4.31 20.35
C ASN A 84 -0.20 2.82 20.66
N LEU A 85 0.32 2.03 19.71
CA LEU A 85 0.59 0.60 19.91
C LEU A 85 1.89 0.31 20.67
N VAL A 86 2.87 1.22 20.59
CA VAL A 86 4.14 1.13 21.32
C VAL A 86 4.17 1.91 22.64
N SER A 87 3.05 2.56 23.00
CA SER A 87 2.83 3.20 24.31
C SER A 87 2.16 2.22 25.27
#